data_AF-A0A6B1EAY8-F1
#
_entry.id   AF-A0A6B1EAY8-F1
#
_cell.length_a   1.000
_cell.length_b   1.000
_cell.length_c   1.000
_cell.angle_alpha   90.00
_cell.angle_beta   90.00
_cell.angle_gamma   90.00
#
_symmetry.space_group_name_H-M   'P 1'
#
loop_
_entity.id
_entity.type
_entity.pdbx_description
1 polymer ?
#
loop_
_entity_poly.entity_id
_entity_poly.type
_entity_poly.pdbx_seq_one_letter_code
_entity_poly.pdbx_strand_id
1 'polypeptide(L)'
;MGAWLLAAAIALAHGLLAVFLIVGAPFAARRPRLMVWYLIMLAPTAFVNLARLPCPLTVWEKDLWRLAGETPYRGGFISHYFVKPFHSGGLTPTGEDLLLVSVVVWCLSWLLYSAVWHLRRRLRGIARGVDSARQAAAQ
;
A
#
# COMPACT_ATOMS: atom_id res chain seq x y z
N MET A 1 -17.65 2.34 26.30
CA MET A 1 -18.19 2.30 24.92
C MET A 1 -17.30 2.96 23.85
N GLY A 2 -16.55 4.05 24.12
CA GLY A 2 -15.79 4.76 23.07
C GLY A 2 -14.58 4.01 22.46
N ALA A 3 -13.89 3.18 23.25
CA ALA A 3 -12.69 2.46 22.79
C ALA A 3 -12.98 1.45 21.67
N TRP A 4 -14.18 0.85 21.67
CA TRP A 4 -14.64 -0.09 20.65
C TRP A 4 -14.83 0.56 19.28
N LEU A 5 -15.44 1.75 19.24
CA LEU A 5 -15.62 2.52 18.01
C LEU A 5 -14.26 2.94 17.43
N LEU A 6 -13.31 3.32 18.28
CA LEU A 6 -11.97 3.70 17.85
C LEU A 6 -11.19 2.50 17.29
N ALA A 7 -11.27 1.35 17.96
CA ALA A 7 -10.67 0.11 17.48
C ALA A 7 -11.26 -0.32 16.12
N ALA A 8 -12.60 -0.28 15.97
CA ALA A 8 -13.27 -0.59 14.71
C ALA A 8 -12.90 0.40 13.58
N ALA A 9 -12.79 1.70 13.89
CA ALA A 9 -12.38 2.72 12.94
C ALA A 9 -10.93 2.52 12.47
N ILE A 10 -10.02 2.15 13.38
CA ILE A 10 -8.62 1.84 13.08
C ILE A 10 -8.53 0.58 12.22
N ALA A 11 -9.28 -0.47 12.55
CA ALA A 11 -9.35 -1.70 11.76
C ALA A 11 -9.85 -1.42 10.33
N LEU A 12 -10.93 -0.64 10.21
CA LEU A 12 -11.46 -0.20 8.92
C LEU A 12 -10.44 0.63 8.13
N ALA A 13 -9.77 1.59 8.79
CA ALA A 13 -8.72 2.39 8.16
C ALA A 13 -7.54 1.52 7.70
N HIS A 14 -7.15 0.51 8.47
CA HIS A 14 -6.12 -0.46 8.08
C HIS A 14 -6.54 -1.26 6.86
N GLY A 15 -7.76 -1.80 6.85
CA GLY A 15 -8.31 -2.53 5.72
C GLY A 15 -8.40 -1.66 4.46
N LEU A 16 -8.88 -0.43 4.60
CA LEU A 16 -8.94 0.57 3.53
C LEU A 16 -7.55 0.91 3.00
N LEU A 17 -6.54 1.08 3.86
CA LEU A 17 -5.16 1.31 3.46
C LEU A 17 -4.62 0.12 2.66
N ALA A 18 -4.85 -1.12 3.12
CA ALA A 18 -4.42 -2.31 2.41
C ALA A 18 -5.05 -2.41 1.01
N VAL A 19 -6.36 -2.19 0.91
CA VAL A 19 -7.07 -2.15 -0.38
C VAL A 19 -6.57 -1.00 -1.25
N PHE A 20 -6.34 0.17 -0.66
CA PHE A 20 -5.80 1.34 -1.36
C PHE A 20 -4.39 1.08 -1.88
N LEU A 21 -3.54 0.32 -1.18
CA LEU A 21 -2.22 -0.03 -1.70
C LEU A 21 -2.33 -0.95 -2.94
N ILE A 22 -3.23 -1.93 -2.90
CA ILE A 22 -3.43 -2.87 -4.03
C ILE A 22 -4.04 -2.16 -5.25
N VAL A 23 -5.09 -1.36 -5.03
CA VAL A 23 -5.88 -0.70 -6.10
C VAL A 23 -5.28 0.65 -6.51
N GLY A 24 -4.60 1.32 -5.59
CA GLY A 24 -4.04 2.65 -5.78
C GLY A 24 -2.84 2.67 -6.72
N ALA A 25 -2.08 1.58 -6.84
CA ALA A 25 -0.97 1.50 -7.78
C ALA A 25 -1.44 1.71 -9.25
N PRO A 26 -2.46 0.99 -9.77
CA PRO A 26 -3.10 1.26 -11.07
C PRO A 26 -3.57 2.70 -11.26
N PHE A 27 -4.15 3.28 -10.23
CA PHE A 27 -4.67 4.64 -10.28
C PHE A 27 -3.56 5.70 -10.29
N ALA A 28 -2.53 5.50 -9.47
CA ALA A 28 -1.35 6.35 -9.37
C ALA A 28 -0.56 6.38 -10.69
N ALA A 29 -0.51 5.27 -11.42
CA ALA A 29 0.17 5.20 -12.71
C ALA A 29 -0.39 6.17 -13.78
N ARG A 30 -1.66 6.58 -13.64
CA ARG A 30 -2.29 7.54 -14.57
C ARG A 30 -2.14 9.00 -14.14
N ARG A 31 -1.80 9.27 -12.87
CA ARG A 31 -1.81 10.62 -12.29
C ARG A 31 -0.57 10.84 -11.40
N PRO A 32 0.43 11.63 -11.84
CA PRO A 32 1.68 11.80 -11.10
C PRO A 32 1.49 12.44 -9.72
N ARG A 33 0.45 13.27 -9.53
CA ARG A 33 0.10 13.84 -8.22
C ARG A 33 -0.39 12.77 -7.23
N LEU A 34 -1.14 11.77 -7.70
CA LEU A 34 -1.59 10.65 -6.87
C LEU A 34 -0.44 9.71 -6.51
N MET A 35 0.58 9.62 -7.37
CA MET A 35 1.76 8.80 -7.10
C MET A 35 2.57 9.30 -5.90
N VAL A 36 2.65 10.61 -5.68
CA VAL A 36 3.31 11.17 -4.48
C VAL A 36 2.57 10.74 -3.21
N TRP A 37 1.23 10.88 -3.19
CA TRP A 37 0.42 10.44 -2.06
C TRP A 37 0.52 8.93 -1.82
N TYR A 38 0.50 8.14 -2.89
CA TYR A 38 0.69 6.70 -2.84
C TYR A 38 2.05 6.33 -2.23
N LEU A 39 3.14 6.99 -2.65
CA LEU A 39 4.47 6.75 -2.11
C LEU A 39 4.61 7.18 -0.64
N ILE A 40 4.00 8.30 -0.24
CA ILE A 40 3.99 8.76 1.16
C ILE A 40 3.35 7.71 2.08
N MET A 41 2.30 7.04 1.61
CA MET A 41 1.64 5.98 2.38
C MET A 41 2.37 4.64 2.29
N LEU A 42 2.91 4.31 1.12
CA LEU A 42 3.61 3.06 0.89
C LEU A 42 4.96 2.99 1.61
N ALA A 43 5.76 4.06 1.60
CA ALA A 43 7.12 4.05 2.15
C ALA A 43 7.18 3.66 3.65
N PRO A 44 6.44 4.29 4.58
CA PRO A 44 6.43 3.88 5.98
C PRO A 44 5.81 2.49 6.16
N THR A 45 4.78 2.14 5.39
CA THR A 45 4.14 0.81 5.44
C THR A 45 5.13 -0.29 5.03
N ALA A 46 5.88 -0.09 3.95
CA ALA A 46 6.90 -1.01 3.47
C ALA A 46 8.06 -1.11 4.46
N PHE A 47 8.50 0.01 5.04
CA PHE A 47 9.56 0.03 6.05
C PHE A 47 9.21 -0.80 7.28
N VAL A 48 8.01 -0.61 7.84
CA VAL A 48 7.53 -1.36 9.02
C VAL A 48 7.45 -2.86 8.71
N ASN A 49 6.91 -3.23 7.54
CA ASN A 49 6.84 -4.64 7.14
C ASN A 49 8.23 -5.26 6.90
N LEU A 50 9.15 -4.56 6.24
CA LEU A 50 10.53 -5.06 6.01
C LEU A 50 11.31 -5.20 7.31
N ALA A 51 11.12 -4.26 8.24
CA ALA A 51 11.72 -4.29 9.57
C ALA A 51 11.13 -5.41 10.47
N ARG A 52 10.16 -6.18 9.96
CA ARG A 52 9.34 -7.15 10.73
C ARG A 52 8.76 -6.53 12.01
N LEU A 53 8.54 -5.21 11.98
CA LEU A 53 7.93 -4.51 13.08
C LEU A 53 6.42 -4.79 13.04
N PRO A 54 5.79 -5.04 14.20
CA PRO A 54 4.34 -5.15 14.23
C PRO A 54 3.74 -3.85 13.71
N CYS A 55 2.79 -3.95 12.78
CA CYS A 55 2.19 -2.79 12.14
C CYS A 55 1.61 -1.86 13.22
N PRO A 56 2.00 -0.57 13.29
CA PRO A 56 1.65 0.31 14.41
C PRO A 56 0.14 0.40 14.59
N LEU A 57 -0.64 0.37 13.50
CA LEU A 57 -2.11 0.32 13.56
C LEU A 57 -2.64 -0.94 14.27
N THR A 58 -2.02 -2.10 14.05
CA THR A 58 -2.43 -3.36 14.71
C THR A 58 -2.01 -3.38 16.18
N VAL A 59 -0.90 -2.73 16.53
CA VAL A 59 -0.50 -2.55 17.94
C VAL A 59 -1.52 -1.66 18.65
N TRP A 60 -1.87 -0.52 18.05
CA TRP A 60 -2.84 0.42 18.62
C TRP A 60 -4.23 -0.20 18.75
N GLU A 61 -4.68 -0.95 17.76
CA GLU A 61 -5.92 -1.72 17.83
C GLU A 61 -5.88 -2.70 19.02
N LYS A 62 -4.86 -3.54 19.11
CA LYS A 62 -4.76 -4.53 20.20
C LYS A 62 -4.65 -3.88 21.58
N ASP A 63 -3.98 -2.75 21.70
CA ASP A 63 -3.89 -1.99 22.95
C ASP A 63 -5.24 -1.37 23.33
N LEU A 64 -6.01 -0.86 22.35
CA LEU A 64 -7.38 -0.37 22.57
C LEU A 64 -8.33 -1.50 22.98
N TRP A 65 -8.18 -2.70 22.41
CA TRP A 65 -8.94 -3.89 22.82
C TRP A 65 -8.62 -4.32 24.25
N ARG A 66 -7.34 -4.30 24.66
CA ARG A 66 -6.96 -4.54 26.07
C ARG A 66 -7.55 -3.49 27.01
N LEU A 67 -7.50 -2.22 26.63
CA LEU A 67 -8.10 -1.12 27.42
C LEU A 67 -9.62 -1.23 27.51
N ALA A 68 -10.27 -1.86 26.52
CA ALA A 68 -11.70 -2.15 26.53
C ALA A 68 -12.08 -3.39 27.37
N GLY A 69 -11.10 -4.08 28.00
CA GLY A 69 -11.33 -5.28 28.80
C GLY A 69 -11.52 -6.55 27.97
N GLU A 70 -11.22 -6.50 26.68
CA GLU A 70 -11.37 -7.62 25.76
C GLU A 70 -10.02 -8.30 25.47
N THR A 71 -10.07 -9.56 25.06
CA THR A 71 -8.85 -10.33 24.78
C THR A 71 -8.46 -10.12 23.31
N PRO A 72 -7.35 -9.41 23.00
CA PRO A 72 -6.96 -9.20 21.61
C PRO A 72 -6.65 -10.52 20.91
N TYR A 73 -7.03 -10.64 19.64
CA TYR A 73 -6.80 -11.85 18.87
C TYR A 73 -5.29 -12.11 18.67
N ARG A 74 -4.92 -13.40 18.72
CA ARG A 74 -3.57 -13.87 18.41
C ARG A 74 -3.39 -13.99 16.89
N GLY A 75 -2.27 -13.50 16.36
CA GLY A 75 -1.93 -13.52 14.93
C GLY A 75 -2.02 -12.16 14.21
N GLY A 76 -1.89 -12.18 12.88
CA GLY A 76 -1.93 -11.01 12.01
C GLY A 76 -3.34 -10.49 11.72
N PHE A 77 -3.45 -9.20 11.37
CA PHE A 77 -4.72 -8.55 11.03
C PHE A 77 -5.42 -9.22 9.84
N ILE A 78 -4.66 -9.54 8.78
CA ILE A 78 -5.17 -10.20 7.57
C ILE A 78 -5.68 -11.60 7.90
N SER A 79 -4.97 -12.38 8.70
CA SER A 79 -5.44 -13.71 9.10
C SER A 79 -6.74 -13.66 9.86
N HIS A 80 -6.92 -12.69 10.76
CA HIS A 80 -8.13 -12.58 11.57
C HIS A 80 -9.34 -12.07 10.78
N TYR A 81 -9.17 -10.99 10.02
CA TYR A 81 -10.29 -10.31 9.36
C TYR A 81 -10.57 -10.78 7.94
N PHE A 82 -9.54 -11.18 7.18
CA PHE A 82 -9.69 -11.54 5.78
C PHE A 82 -9.68 -13.04 5.53
N VAL A 83 -8.96 -13.84 6.32
CA VAL A 83 -8.86 -15.29 6.05
C VAL A 83 -9.74 -16.14 6.94
N LYS A 84 -9.82 -15.87 8.24
CA LYS A 84 -10.68 -16.63 9.15
C LYS A 84 -12.14 -16.77 8.69
N PRO A 85 -12.77 -15.78 8.01
CA PRO A 85 -14.13 -15.94 7.47
C PRO A 85 -14.25 -16.96 6.32
N PHE A 86 -13.18 -17.18 5.55
CA PHE A 86 -13.20 -18.07 4.37
C PHE A 86 -12.42 -19.38 4.60
N HIS A 87 -11.49 -19.40 5.56
CA HIS A 87 -10.69 -20.56 5.90
C HIS A 87 -10.49 -20.62 7.43
N SER A 88 -11.16 -21.57 8.08
CA SER A 88 -11.15 -21.73 9.53
C SER A 88 -9.78 -22.05 10.11
N GLY A 89 -8.85 -22.56 9.29
CA GLY A 89 -7.45 -22.80 9.66
C GLY A 89 -6.61 -21.52 9.83
N GLY A 90 -7.11 -20.35 9.38
CA GLY A 90 -6.33 -19.12 9.34
C GLY A 90 -5.18 -19.18 8.31
N LEU A 91 -4.34 -18.14 8.28
CA LEU A 91 -3.08 -18.22 7.55
C LEU A 91 -2.00 -18.85 8.43
N THR A 92 -1.24 -19.77 7.86
CA THR A 92 0.05 -20.16 8.43
C THR A 92 1.02 -18.97 8.34
N PRO A 93 2.06 -18.89 9.20
CA PRO A 93 3.08 -17.83 9.09
C PRO A 93 3.71 -17.77 7.69
N THR A 94 3.95 -18.93 7.07
CA THR A 94 4.44 -19.02 5.68
C THR A 94 3.45 -18.45 4.68
N GLY A 95 2.15 -18.65 4.90
CA GLY A 95 1.10 -18.08 4.07
C GLY A 95 1.03 -16.56 4.17
N GLU A 96 1.18 -16.00 5.39
CA GLU A 96 1.25 -14.55 5.59
C GLU A 96 2.46 -13.94 4.86
N ASP A 97 3.64 -14.57 4.96
CA ASP A 97 4.85 -14.14 4.27
C ASP A 97 4.67 -14.18 2.74
N LEU A 98 4.07 -15.24 2.18
CA LEU A 98 3.79 -15.34 0.74
C LEU A 98 2.82 -14.27 0.26
N LEU A 99 1.79 -13.97 1.04
CA LEU A 99 0.81 -12.92 0.73
C LEU A 99 1.49 -11.54 0.74
N LEU A 100 2.32 -11.28 1.74
CA LEU A 100 3.09 -10.05 1.85
C LEU A 100 4.03 -9.86 0.64
N VAL A 101 4.80 -10.90 0.30
CA VAL A 101 5.69 -10.89 -0.88
C VAL A 101 4.88 -10.65 -2.15
N SER A 102 3.75 -11.34 -2.32
CA SER A 102 2.89 -11.20 -3.49
C SER A 102 2.35 -9.77 -3.65
N VAL A 103 1.90 -9.15 -2.55
CA VAL A 103 1.42 -7.74 -2.53
C VAL A 103 2.57 -6.78 -2.84
N VAL A 104 3.77 -7.00 -2.28
CA VAL A 104 4.95 -6.17 -2.56
C VAL A 104 5.35 -6.25 -4.03
N VAL A 105 5.41 -7.46 -4.60
CA VAL A 105 5.74 -7.67 -6.02
C VAL A 105 4.70 -7.02 -6.92
N TRP A 106 3.41 -7.13 -6.60
CA TRP A 106 2.33 -6.46 -7.32
C TRP A 106 2.50 -4.94 -7.32
N CYS A 107 2.70 -4.35 -6.13
CA CYS A 107 2.91 -2.91 -5.97
C CYS A 107 4.15 -2.43 -6.75
N LEU A 108 5.26 -3.16 -6.64
CA LEU A 108 6.53 -2.81 -7.30
C LEU A 108 6.41 -2.88 -8.83
N SER A 109 5.78 -3.92 -9.36
CA SER A 109 5.56 -4.10 -10.81
C SER A 109 4.82 -2.90 -11.39
N TRP A 110 3.80 -2.42 -10.67
CA TRP A 110 3.00 -1.30 -11.13
C TRP A 110 3.69 0.06 -10.96
N LEU A 111 4.47 0.22 -9.88
CA LEU A 111 5.34 1.38 -9.70
C LEU A 111 6.37 1.47 -10.83
N LEU A 112 7.03 0.37 -11.17
CA LEU A 112 7.99 0.33 -12.29
C LEU A 112 7.32 0.67 -13.61
N TYR A 113 6.14 0.09 -13.89
CA TYR A 113 5.36 0.41 -15.08
C TYR A 113 5.07 1.92 -15.17
N SER A 114 4.61 2.52 -14.07
CA SER A 114 4.31 3.96 -14.02
C SER A 114 5.55 4.83 -14.23
N ALA A 115 6.67 4.51 -13.59
CA ALA A 115 7.92 5.25 -13.68
C ALA A 115 8.45 5.25 -15.12
N VAL A 116 8.47 4.07 -15.76
CA VAL A 116 8.90 3.92 -17.16
C VAL A 116 7.97 4.69 -18.10
N TRP A 117 6.65 4.62 -17.89
CA TRP A 117 5.67 5.34 -18.70
C TRP A 117 5.84 6.86 -18.60
N HIS A 118 6.05 7.40 -17.40
CA HIS A 118 6.29 8.82 -17.17
C HIS A 118 7.62 9.29 -17.78
N LEU A 119 8.70 8.52 -17.62
CA LEU A 119 10.01 8.84 -18.20
C LEU A 119 9.93 8.87 -19.73
N ARG A 120 9.25 7.90 -20.35
CA ARG A 120 9.03 7.87 -21.80
C ARG A 120 8.26 9.10 -22.30
N ARG A 121 7.25 9.58 -21.54
CA ARG A 121 6.51 10.80 -21.90
C ARG A 121 7.39 12.05 -21.82
N ARG A 122 8.21 12.18 -20.77
CA ARG A 122 9.15 13.31 -20.63
C ARG A 122 10.19 13.33 -21.75
N LEU A 123 10.80 12.19 -22.05
CA LEU A 123 11.80 12.07 -23.13
C LEU A 123 11.20 12.40 -24.50
N ARG A 124 9.96 11.94 -24.79
CA ARG A 124 9.25 12.33 -26.02
C ARG A 124 8.96 13.83 -26.09
N GLY A 125 8.65 14.47 -24.97
CA GLY A 125 8.46 15.92 -24.91
C GLY A 125 9.76 16.69 -25.21
N ILE A 126 10.87 16.25 -24.63
CA ILE A 126 12.20 16.84 -24.85
C ILE A 126 12.62 16.66 -26.32
N ALA A 127 12.49 15.46 -26.88
CA ALA A 127 12.84 15.18 -28.27
C ALA A 127 12.05 16.08 -29.25
N ARG A 128 10.73 16.21 -29.05
CA ARG A 128 9.90 17.13 -29.84
C ARG A 128 10.36 18.59 -29.72
N GLY A 129 10.71 19.03 -28.51
CA GLY A 129 11.21 20.40 -28.28
C GLY A 129 12.52 20.68 -29.01
N VAL A 130 13.44 19.70 -29.03
CA VAL A 130 14.70 19.79 -29.79
C VAL A 130 14.44 19.86 -31.30
N ASP A 131 13.52 19.04 -31.83
CA ASP A 131 13.17 19.05 -33.25
C ASP A 131 12.54 20.39 -33.68
N SER A 132 11.64 20.95 -32.85
CA SER A 132 11.03 22.26 -33.10
C SER A 132 12.06 23.40 -33.11
N ALA A 133 13.04 23.37 -32.19
CA ALA A 133 14.11 24.38 -32.14
C ALA A 133 15.03 24.31 -33.37
N ARG A 134 15.34 23.09 -33.85
CA ARG A 134 16.13 22.89 -35.09
C ARG A 134 15.42 23.43 -36.32
N GLN A 135 14.12 23.24 -36.44
CA GLN A 135 13.33 23.77 -37.56
C GLN A 135 13.30 25.29 -37.58
N ALA A 136 13.19 25.93 -36.41
CA ALA A 136 13.20 27.39 -36.30
C ALA A 136 14.56 28.01 -36.66
N ALA A 137 15.68 27.34 -36.39
CA ALA A 137 17.02 27.83 -36.72
C ALA A 137 17.41 27.64 -38.20
N ALA A 138 16.66 26.82 -38.94
CA ALA A 138 16.88 26.56 -40.37
C ALA A 138 16.10 27.51 -41.29
N GLN A 139 15.29 28.41 -40.71
CA GLN A 139 14.55 29.47 -41.40
C GLN A 139 15.27 30.81 -41.23
#